data_AF-A0A7U6KQ13-F1
#
_entry.id   AF-A0A7U6KQ13-F1
#
_cell.length_a   1.000
_cell.length_b   1.000
_cell.length_c   1.000
_cell.angle_alpha   90.00
_cell.angle_beta   90.00
_cell.angle_gamma   90.00
#
_symmetry.space_group_name_H-M   'P 1'
#
loop_
_entity.id
_entity.type
_entity.pdbx_description
1 polymer ?
#
loop_
_entity_poly.entity_id
_entity_poly.type
_entity_poly.pdbx_seq_one_letter_code
_entity_poly.pdbx_strand_id
1 'polypeptide(L)'
;MSKRMTETQIVSILKEAEAGIPAKELCRKYGIASSTFYKWRSKYGGMEASDVKRLKELEEENRRLKQMYADLSLKAQMQEEIIKAIAPVPERKVWAQELQAQYDVSIAVSCQVVCMSRTAYYYKPKLFDDSEIVDVLNELTDKHNRWGFPKCFKRIRKLGYSWNHKRVHRVYTALNLNLRRKSKNAYQHVTLSR
;
A
#
# COMPACT_ATOMS: atom_id res chain seq x y z
N MET A 1 20.44 46.14 -16.67
CA MET A 1 19.93 44.76 -16.56
C MET A 1 19.75 44.20 -17.97
N SER A 2 20.56 43.21 -18.36
CA SER A 2 20.46 42.61 -19.70
C SER A 2 19.19 41.75 -19.80
N LYS A 3 18.36 42.00 -20.81
CA LYS A 3 17.11 41.25 -21.05
C LYS A 3 17.48 39.86 -21.57
N ARG A 4 17.12 38.80 -20.84
CA ARG A 4 17.30 37.42 -21.31
C ARG A 4 16.47 37.21 -22.57
N MET A 5 17.11 36.81 -23.66
CA MET A 5 16.41 36.42 -24.88
C MET A 5 15.65 35.11 -24.67
N THR A 6 14.47 35.04 -25.28
CA THR A 6 13.66 33.84 -25.30
C THR A 6 14.25 32.81 -26.25
N GLU A 7 14.02 31.53 -25.99
CA GLU A 7 14.57 30.44 -26.81
C GLU A 7 14.06 30.48 -28.26
N THR A 8 12.84 30.96 -28.49
CA THR A 8 12.30 31.20 -29.84
C THR A 8 13.03 32.33 -30.56
N GLN A 9 13.40 33.42 -29.86
CA GLN A 9 14.23 34.49 -30.42
C GLN A 9 15.66 34.02 -30.72
N ILE A 10 16.20 33.11 -29.91
CA ILE A 10 17.52 32.52 -30.16
C ILE A 10 17.49 31.72 -31.47
N VAL A 11 16.47 30.88 -31.66
CA VAL A 11 16.31 30.06 -32.87
C VAL A 11 16.07 30.92 -34.11
N SER A 12 15.29 32.00 -34.02
CA SER A 12 15.09 32.90 -35.18
C SER A 12 16.39 33.55 -35.64
N ILE A 13 17.28 33.91 -34.71
CA ILE A 13 18.60 34.48 -35.02
C ILE A 13 19.54 33.43 -35.60
N LEU A 14 19.47 32.18 -35.12
CA LEU A 14 20.23 31.08 -35.71
C LEU A 14 19.75 30.78 -37.15
N LYS A 15 18.45 30.89 -37.41
CA LYS A 15 17.86 30.75 -38.75
C LYS A 15 18.32 31.86 -39.71
N GLU A 16 18.44 33.11 -39.22
CA GLU A 16 19.06 34.21 -39.99
C GLU A 16 20.52 33.90 -40.37
N ALA A 17 21.26 33.21 -39.50
CA ALA A 17 22.63 32.78 -39.80
C ALA A 17 22.68 31.60 -40.80
N GLU A 18 21.75 30.66 -40.70
CA GLU A 18 21.58 29.55 -41.65
C GLU A 18 21.16 30.05 -43.05
N ALA A 19 20.42 31.16 -43.11
CA ALA A 19 20.06 31.85 -44.34
C ALA A 19 21.23 32.63 -44.99
N GLY A 20 22.43 32.62 -44.38
CA GLY A 20 23.66 33.14 -44.96
C GLY A 20 24.17 34.47 -44.39
N ILE A 21 23.51 35.05 -43.36
CA ILE A 21 23.99 36.30 -42.74
C ILE A 21 25.23 35.99 -41.84
N PRO A 22 26.35 36.71 -41.98
CA PRO A 22 27.53 36.48 -41.16
C PRO A 22 27.26 36.64 -39.65
N ALA A 23 27.71 35.67 -38.85
CA ALA A 23 27.50 35.67 -37.39
C ALA A 23 27.98 36.96 -36.69
N LYS A 24 29.05 37.61 -37.21
CA LYS A 24 29.60 38.86 -36.68
C LYS A 24 28.65 40.04 -36.86
N GLU A 25 27.86 40.06 -37.93
CA GLU A 25 26.84 41.09 -38.18
C GLU A 25 25.61 40.87 -37.29
N LEU A 26 25.17 39.63 -37.14
CA LEU A 26 24.07 39.27 -36.23
C LEU A 26 24.41 39.63 -34.77
N CYS A 27 25.65 39.37 -34.35
CA CYS A 27 26.13 39.75 -33.02
C CYS A 27 26.07 41.27 -32.78
N ARG A 28 26.39 42.08 -33.81
CA ARG A 28 26.29 43.55 -33.73
C ARG A 28 24.83 44.02 -33.75
N LYS A 29 24.01 43.46 -34.65
CA LYS A 29 22.58 43.79 -34.83
C LYS A 29 21.76 43.54 -33.56
N TYR A 30 21.99 42.41 -32.91
CA TYR A 30 21.24 41.98 -31.73
C TYR A 30 21.96 42.27 -30.40
N GLY A 31 23.16 42.87 -30.43
CA GLY A 31 23.92 43.23 -29.24
C GLY A 31 24.41 42.02 -28.41
N ILE A 32 24.76 40.91 -29.08
CA ILE A 32 25.14 39.65 -28.46
C ILE A 32 26.65 39.42 -28.62
N ALA A 33 27.30 38.88 -27.58
CA ALA A 33 28.69 38.44 -27.68
C ALA A 33 28.82 37.21 -28.61
N SER A 34 29.88 37.18 -29.43
CA SER A 34 30.16 36.06 -30.36
C SER A 34 30.16 34.69 -29.67
N SER A 35 30.72 34.61 -28.46
CA SER A 35 30.74 33.38 -27.66
C SER A 35 29.33 32.87 -27.29
N THR A 36 28.38 33.77 -27.06
CA THR A 36 26.98 33.42 -26.76
C THR A 36 26.28 32.87 -28.00
N PHE A 37 26.54 33.46 -29.17
CA PHE A 37 25.99 32.97 -30.44
C PHE A 37 26.41 31.52 -30.75
N TYR A 38 27.71 31.20 -30.62
CA TYR A 38 28.18 29.83 -30.86
C TYR A 38 27.67 28.83 -29.81
N LYS A 39 27.50 29.25 -28.54
CA LYS A 39 26.83 28.42 -27.51
C LYS A 39 25.39 28.10 -27.88
N TRP A 40 24.64 29.08 -28.39
CA TRP A 40 23.28 28.87 -28.86
C TRP A 40 23.23 27.96 -30.09
N ARG A 41 24.13 28.16 -31.05
CA ARG A 41 24.25 27.29 -32.23
C ARG A 41 24.52 25.84 -31.86
N SER A 42 25.33 25.59 -30.82
CA SER A 42 25.56 24.23 -30.31
C SER A 42 24.33 23.62 -29.63
N LYS A 43 23.45 24.43 -29.02
CA LYS A 43 22.31 23.95 -28.23
C LYS A 43 21.00 23.86 -29.03
N TYR A 44 20.78 24.79 -29.95
CA TYR A 44 19.54 24.95 -30.70
C TYR A 44 19.76 24.94 -32.23
N GLY A 45 20.99 24.71 -32.71
CA GLY A 45 21.26 24.62 -34.14
C GLY A 45 20.50 23.44 -34.77
N GLY A 46 19.89 23.69 -35.94
CA GLY A 46 19.03 22.70 -36.61
C GLY A 46 17.65 22.48 -35.99
N MET A 47 17.28 23.21 -34.93
CA MET A 47 15.90 23.22 -34.41
C MET A 47 15.10 24.37 -35.01
N GLU A 48 13.81 24.14 -35.28
CA GLU A 48 12.88 25.22 -35.60
C GLU A 48 12.27 25.85 -34.34
N ALA A 49 11.72 27.06 -34.49
CA ALA A 49 11.02 27.73 -33.39
C ALA A 49 9.77 26.93 -32.93
N SER A 50 9.17 26.17 -33.86
CA SER A 50 8.12 25.18 -33.62
C SER A 50 8.61 24.03 -32.72
N ASP A 51 9.81 23.51 -32.97
CA ASP A 51 10.42 22.43 -32.17
C ASP A 51 10.69 22.89 -30.74
N VAL A 52 11.24 24.09 -30.56
CA VAL A 52 11.47 24.68 -29.23
C VAL A 52 10.17 24.91 -28.47
N LYS A 53 9.12 25.35 -29.16
CA LYS A 53 7.80 25.52 -28.54
C LYS A 53 7.22 24.16 -28.10
N ARG A 54 7.28 23.14 -28.97
CA ARG A 54 6.82 21.78 -28.66
C ARG A 54 7.61 21.16 -27.50
N LEU A 55 8.92 21.38 -27.44
CA LEU A 55 9.76 20.91 -26.34
C LEU A 55 9.31 21.49 -25.00
N LYS A 56 9.04 22.80 -24.94
CA LYS A 56 8.54 23.44 -23.71
C LYS A 56 7.18 22.91 -23.27
N GLU A 57 6.26 22.75 -24.22
CA GLU A 57 4.92 22.21 -23.94
C GLU A 57 5.03 20.78 -23.38
N LEU A 58 5.87 19.94 -23.98
CA LEU A 58 6.13 18.58 -23.50
C LEU A 58 6.82 18.57 -22.12
N GLU A 59 7.77 19.46 -21.87
CA GLU A 59 8.41 19.57 -20.55
C GLU A 59 7.42 19.98 -19.46
N GLU A 60 6.53 20.93 -19.76
CA GLU A 60 5.50 21.38 -18.84
C GLU A 60 4.44 20.31 -18.58
N GLU A 61 4.00 19.60 -19.63
CA GLU A 61 3.10 18.46 -19.50
C GLU A 61 3.76 17.35 -18.68
N ASN A 62 5.03 17.02 -18.94
CA ASN A 62 5.78 16.01 -18.20
C ASN A 62 5.92 16.40 -16.72
N ARG A 63 6.19 17.68 -16.42
CA ARG A 63 6.21 18.20 -15.05
C ARG A 63 4.86 18.01 -14.37
N ARG A 64 3.76 18.35 -15.06
CA ARG A 64 2.41 18.22 -14.54
C ARG A 64 2.02 16.75 -14.29
N LEU A 65 2.35 15.86 -15.22
CA LEU A 65 2.12 14.42 -15.11
C LEU A 65 2.91 13.80 -13.95
N LYS A 66 4.19 14.18 -13.78
CA LYS A 66 5.00 13.73 -12.65
C LYS A 66 4.41 14.15 -11.31
N GLN A 67 3.94 15.38 -11.21
CA GLN A 67 3.31 15.88 -9.99
C GLN A 67 2.02 15.11 -9.69
N MET A 68 1.15 14.93 -10.68
CA MET A 68 -0.09 14.16 -10.52
C MET A 68 0.18 12.70 -10.13
N TYR A 69 1.17 12.07 -10.75
CA TYR A 69 1.57 10.70 -10.40
C TYR A 69 2.11 10.60 -8.98
N ALA A 70 2.93 11.57 -8.54
CA ALA A 70 3.42 11.60 -7.16
C ALA A 70 2.28 11.71 -6.15
N ASP A 71 1.31 12.60 -6.41
CA ASP A 71 0.14 12.79 -5.55
C ASP A 71 -0.74 11.53 -5.49
N LEU A 72 -1.00 10.89 -6.63
CA LEU A 72 -1.77 9.64 -6.70
C LEU A 72 -1.05 8.49 -6.00
N SER A 73 0.26 8.35 -6.21
CA SER A 73 1.09 7.32 -5.58
C SER A 73 1.09 7.46 -4.06
N LEU A 74 1.25 8.68 -3.53
CA LEU A 74 1.21 8.94 -2.11
C LEU A 74 -0.16 8.62 -1.50
N LYS A 75 -1.25 8.99 -2.17
CA LYS A 75 -2.60 8.62 -1.75
C LYS A 75 -2.82 7.11 -1.74
N ALA A 76 -2.35 6.40 -2.77
CA ALA A 76 -2.45 4.95 -2.84
C ALA A 76 -1.71 4.29 -1.67
N GLN A 77 -0.47 4.71 -1.37
CA GLN A 77 0.28 4.21 -0.22
C GLN A 77 -0.45 4.42 1.11
N MET A 78 -1.02 5.62 1.32
CA MET A 78 -1.80 5.90 2.53
C MET A 78 -3.04 4.99 2.63
N GLN A 79 -3.75 4.77 1.51
CA GLN A 79 -4.89 3.86 1.48
C GLN A 79 -4.48 2.43 1.81
N GLU A 80 -3.34 1.96 1.31
CA GLU A 80 -2.86 0.61 1.62
C GLU A 80 -2.61 0.42 3.13
N GLU A 81 -1.97 1.40 3.77
CA GLU A 81 -1.68 1.34 5.20
C GLU A 81 -2.96 1.34 6.04
N ILE A 82 -3.94 2.16 5.66
CA ILE A 82 -5.26 2.19 6.30
C ILE A 82 -5.98 0.83 6.15
N ILE A 83 -5.99 0.27 4.94
CA ILE A 83 -6.64 -1.03 4.66
C ILE A 83 -5.99 -2.14 5.49
N LYS A 84 -4.66 -2.17 5.56
CA LYS A 84 -3.93 -3.18 6.37
C LYS A 84 -4.20 -3.02 7.87
N ALA A 85 -4.38 -1.79 8.36
CA ALA A 85 -4.62 -1.50 9.76
C ALA A 85 -6.06 -1.83 10.20
N ILE A 86 -7.06 -1.56 9.35
CA ILE A 86 -8.48 -1.72 9.71
C ILE A 86 -8.96 -3.16 9.52
N ALA A 87 -8.63 -3.79 8.38
CA ALA A 87 -9.34 -4.99 7.94
C ALA A 87 -8.48 -6.27 8.05
N PRO A 88 -8.92 -7.27 8.83
CA PRO A 88 -8.32 -8.60 8.84
C PRO A 88 -8.35 -9.27 7.46
N VAL A 89 -7.43 -10.22 7.24
CA VAL A 89 -7.29 -10.94 5.95
C VAL A 89 -8.59 -11.59 5.45
N PRO A 90 -9.44 -12.21 6.29
CA PRO A 90 -10.70 -12.79 5.84
C PRO A 90 -11.68 -11.77 5.24
N GLU A 91 -11.81 -10.58 5.83
CA GLU A 91 -12.68 -9.52 5.33
C GLU A 91 -12.16 -8.97 4.00
N ARG A 92 -10.86 -8.73 3.92
CA ARG A 92 -10.22 -8.28 2.66
C ARG A 92 -10.42 -9.30 1.53
N LYS A 93 -10.57 -10.58 1.84
CA LYS A 93 -10.80 -11.64 0.85
C LYS A 93 -12.20 -11.52 0.24
N VAL A 94 -13.19 -11.19 1.05
CA VAL A 94 -14.55 -10.92 0.59
C VAL A 94 -14.55 -9.72 -0.34
N TRP A 95 -13.89 -8.62 0.04
CA TRP A 95 -13.77 -7.45 -0.81
C TRP A 95 -13.08 -7.75 -2.15
N ALA A 96 -12.02 -8.57 -2.16
CA ALA A 96 -11.37 -8.97 -3.41
C ALA A 96 -12.31 -9.75 -4.35
N GLN A 97 -13.20 -10.58 -3.79
CA GLN A 97 -14.19 -11.33 -4.56
C GLN A 97 -15.31 -10.42 -5.10
N GLU A 98 -15.78 -9.48 -4.28
CA GLU A 98 -16.76 -8.47 -4.68
C GLU A 98 -16.22 -7.57 -5.79
N LEU A 99 -14.98 -7.08 -5.66
CA LEU A 99 -14.31 -6.28 -6.69
C LEU A 99 -14.15 -7.05 -8.01
N GLN A 100 -13.78 -8.32 -7.94
CA GLN A 100 -13.70 -9.18 -9.12
C GLN A 100 -15.07 -9.28 -9.82
N ALA A 101 -16.15 -9.50 -9.06
CA ALA A 101 -17.49 -9.63 -9.62
C ALA A 101 -18.05 -8.31 -10.16
N GLN A 102 -17.76 -7.18 -9.51
CA GLN A 102 -18.31 -5.87 -9.87
C GLN A 102 -17.60 -5.23 -11.07
N TYR A 103 -16.27 -5.36 -11.15
CA TYR A 103 -15.45 -4.65 -12.14
C TYR A 103 -14.84 -5.56 -13.22
N ASP A 104 -15.16 -6.87 -13.21
CA ASP A 104 -14.60 -7.88 -14.12
C ASP A 104 -13.06 -7.85 -14.20
N VAL A 105 -12.43 -7.61 -13.05
CA VAL A 105 -10.96 -7.52 -12.95
C VAL A 105 -10.35 -8.87 -12.63
N SER A 106 -9.10 -9.07 -13.06
CA SER A 106 -8.34 -10.26 -12.66
C SER A 106 -8.15 -10.34 -11.14
N ILE A 107 -8.01 -11.57 -10.62
CA ILE A 107 -7.73 -11.83 -9.19
C ILE A 107 -6.46 -11.09 -8.72
N ALA A 108 -5.47 -10.91 -9.61
CA ALA A 108 -4.25 -10.20 -9.27
C ALA A 108 -4.51 -8.72 -8.96
N VAL A 109 -5.33 -8.06 -9.79
CA VAL A 109 -5.70 -6.66 -9.61
C VAL A 109 -6.56 -6.50 -8.36
N SER A 110 -7.57 -7.34 -8.16
CA SER A 110 -8.42 -7.25 -6.97
C SER A 110 -7.63 -7.48 -5.67
N CYS A 111 -6.69 -8.44 -5.66
CA CYS A 111 -5.81 -8.67 -4.51
C CYS A 111 -4.89 -7.48 -4.23
N GLN A 112 -4.37 -6.81 -5.26
CA GLN A 112 -3.52 -5.64 -5.11
C GLN A 112 -4.29 -4.47 -4.49
N VAL A 113 -5.52 -4.22 -4.95
CA VAL A 113 -6.39 -3.14 -4.43
C VAL A 113 -6.69 -3.33 -2.94
N VAL A 114 -6.96 -4.57 -2.49
CA VAL A 114 -7.22 -4.85 -1.06
C VAL A 114 -5.94 -5.15 -0.26
N CYS A 115 -4.77 -4.98 -0.87
CA CYS A 115 -3.46 -5.19 -0.24
C CYS A 115 -3.25 -6.61 0.33
N MET A 116 -3.68 -7.65 -0.39
CA MET A 116 -3.50 -9.04 0.02
C MET A 116 -2.64 -9.86 -0.94
N SER A 117 -2.03 -10.93 -0.42
CA SER A 117 -1.33 -11.88 -1.27
C SER A 117 -2.33 -12.79 -2.00
N ARG A 118 -1.99 -13.17 -3.23
CA ARG A 118 -2.76 -14.17 -4.00
C ARG A 118 -2.87 -15.51 -3.25
N THR A 119 -1.84 -15.89 -2.49
CA THR A 119 -1.86 -17.10 -1.67
C THR A 119 -2.95 -17.03 -0.59
N ALA A 120 -3.11 -15.88 0.06
CA ALA A 120 -4.16 -15.66 1.05
C ALA A 120 -5.56 -15.69 0.41
N TYR A 121 -5.69 -15.17 -0.81
CA TYR A 121 -6.93 -15.27 -1.58
C TYR A 121 -7.35 -16.74 -1.79
N TYR A 122 -6.43 -17.60 -2.23
CA TYR A 122 -6.74 -19.01 -2.46
C TYR A 122 -6.81 -19.85 -1.18
N TYR A 123 -6.21 -19.39 -0.08
CA TYR A 123 -6.19 -20.12 1.17
C TYR A 123 -7.60 -20.41 1.70
N LYS A 124 -7.87 -21.69 1.98
CA LYS A 124 -9.07 -22.16 2.68
C LYS A 124 -8.62 -22.80 4.01
N PRO A 125 -9.12 -22.34 5.16
CA PRO A 125 -8.79 -22.97 6.43
C PRO A 125 -9.17 -24.45 6.41
N LYS A 126 -8.22 -25.33 6.71
CA LYS A 126 -8.48 -26.76 6.88
C LYS A 126 -8.98 -26.99 8.31
N LEU A 127 -10.30 -27.01 8.49
CA LEU A 127 -10.91 -27.40 9.74
C LEU A 127 -11.10 -28.92 9.74
N PHE A 128 -10.60 -29.58 10.78
CA PHE A 128 -10.91 -30.99 11.03
C PHE A 128 -12.25 -31.07 11.75
N ASP A 129 -12.98 -32.16 11.54
CA ASP A 129 -14.22 -32.40 12.26
C ASP A 129 -13.94 -32.51 13.77
N ASP A 130 -14.39 -31.51 14.51
CA ASP A 130 -14.19 -31.37 15.94
C ASP A 130 -15.33 -31.97 16.77
N SER A 131 -16.33 -32.59 16.13
CA SER A 131 -17.54 -33.10 16.78
C SER A 131 -17.23 -34.05 17.95
N GLU A 132 -16.34 -35.02 17.76
CA GLU A 132 -15.93 -35.94 18.83
C GLU A 132 -15.28 -35.22 20.03
N ILE A 133 -14.52 -34.14 19.76
CA ILE A 133 -13.87 -33.35 20.81
C ILE A 133 -14.92 -32.57 21.58
N VAL A 134 -15.92 -32.03 20.88
CA VAL A 134 -17.06 -31.31 21.47
C VAL A 134 -17.86 -32.23 22.39
N ASP A 135 -18.21 -33.43 21.93
CA ASP A 135 -19.01 -34.38 22.70
C ASP A 135 -18.30 -34.81 23.99
N VAL A 136 -17.02 -35.20 23.88
CA VAL A 136 -16.21 -35.60 25.05
C VAL A 136 -16.00 -34.42 26.01
N LEU A 137 -15.83 -33.20 25.50
CA LEU A 137 -15.71 -32.02 26.36
C LEU A 137 -17.00 -31.71 27.08
N ASN A 138 -18.16 -31.75 26.41
CA ASN A 138 -19.47 -31.53 27.00
C ASN A 138 -19.76 -32.56 28.10
N GLU A 139 -19.53 -33.84 27.83
CA GLU A 139 -19.70 -34.91 28.82
C GLU A 139 -18.82 -34.69 30.07
N LEU A 140 -17.57 -34.25 29.87
CA LEU A 140 -16.65 -33.95 30.98
C LEU A 140 -17.07 -32.71 31.76
N THR A 141 -17.59 -31.67 31.10
CA THR A 141 -18.05 -30.46 31.78
C THR A 141 -19.35 -30.69 32.56
N ASP A 142 -20.26 -31.52 32.04
CA ASP A 142 -21.49 -31.89 32.74
C ASP A 142 -21.18 -32.65 34.02
N LYS A 143 -20.23 -33.60 33.95
CA LYS A 143 -19.78 -34.38 35.11
C LYS A 143 -18.94 -33.55 36.09
N HIS A 144 -18.18 -32.58 35.59
CA HIS A 144 -17.18 -31.85 36.38
C HIS A 144 -17.14 -30.34 36.09
N ASN A 145 -18.22 -29.65 36.42
CA ASN A 145 -18.39 -28.20 36.19
C ASN A 145 -17.33 -27.27 36.83
N ARG A 146 -16.58 -27.73 37.84
CA ARG A 146 -15.50 -26.95 38.50
C ARG A 146 -14.14 -27.14 37.83
N TRP A 147 -14.03 -28.03 36.85
CA TRP A 147 -12.76 -28.32 36.21
C TRP A 147 -12.48 -27.31 35.11
N GLY A 148 -11.29 -26.72 35.15
CA GLY A 148 -10.77 -25.93 34.03
C GLY A 148 -10.05 -26.80 33.02
N PHE A 149 -9.72 -26.21 31.88
CA PHE A 149 -9.07 -26.87 30.75
C PHE A 149 -7.91 -27.85 31.12
N PRO A 150 -6.95 -27.52 32.01
CA PRO A 150 -5.86 -28.45 32.34
C PRO A 150 -6.34 -29.78 32.92
N LYS A 151 -7.43 -29.78 33.69
CA LYS A 151 -8.01 -31.00 34.29
C LYS A 151 -8.77 -31.79 33.23
N CYS A 152 -9.58 -31.12 32.41
CA CYS A 152 -10.28 -31.75 31.30
C CYS A 152 -9.30 -32.40 30.31
N PHE A 153 -8.25 -31.69 29.90
CA PHE A 153 -7.24 -32.23 28.97
C PHE A 153 -6.47 -33.43 29.54
N LYS A 154 -6.10 -33.38 30.84
CA LYS A 154 -5.48 -34.53 31.51
C LYS A 154 -6.43 -35.74 31.53
N ARG A 155 -7.73 -35.53 31.72
CA ARG A 155 -8.73 -36.60 31.70
C ARG A 155 -8.91 -37.18 30.30
N ILE A 156 -8.99 -36.33 29.26
CA ILE A 156 -9.05 -36.74 27.85
C ILE A 156 -7.86 -37.64 27.50
N ARG A 157 -6.65 -37.28 27.93
CA ARG A 157 -5.45 -38.12 27.75
C ARG A 157 -5.53 -39.46 28.46
N LYS A 158 -6.11 -39.49 29.67
CA LYS A 158 -6.36 -40.75 30.41
C LYS A 158 -7.44 -41.62 29.76
N LEU A 159 -8.37 -41.04 29.01
CA LEU A 159 -9.39 -41.78 28.25
C LEU A 159 -8.83 -42.38 26.94
N GLY A 160 -7.56 -42.15 26.62
CA GLY A 160 -6.88 -42.73 25.46
C GLY A 160 -6.85 -41.84 24.22
N TYR A 161 -7.51 -40.68 24.24
CA TYR A 161 -7.50 -39.75 23.11
C TYR A 161 -6.12 -39.09 22.93
N SER A 162 -5.54 -39.21 21.74
CA SER A 162 -4.22 -38.67 21.40
C SER A 162 -4.26 -37.25 20.81
N TRP A 163 -5.41 -36.57 20.85
CA TRP A 163 -5.63 -35.27 20.22
C TRP A 163 -4.63 -34.18 20.64
N ASN A 164 -4.24 -33.35 19.67
CA ASN A 164 -3.32 -32.24 19.90
C ASN A 164 -3.90 -31.24 20.91
N HIS A 165 -3.12 -30.88 21.93
CA HIS A 165 -3.49 -29.90 22.95
C HIS A 165 -4.03 -28.58 22.37
N LYS A 166 -3.37 -28.03 21.34
CA LYS A 166 -3.81 -26.78 20.68
C LYS A 166 -5.19 -26.93 20.04
N ARG A 167 -5.47 -28.09 19.45
CA ARG A 167 -6.76 -28.40 18.82
C ARG A 167 -7.86 -28.47 19.88
N VAL A 168 -7.65 -29.24 20.95
CA VAL A 168 -8.62 -29.36 22.05
C VAL A 168 -8.83 -28.01 22.75
N HIS A 169 -7.77 -27.23 22.96
CA HIS A 169 -7.86 -25.91 23.58
C HIS A 169 -8.65 -24.90 22.72
N ARG A 170 -8.46 -24.93 21.39
CA ARG A 170 -9.26 -24.11 20.45
C ARG A 170 -10.73 -24.44 20.59
N VAL A 171 -11.08 -25.73 20.55
CA VAL A 171 -12.48 -26.20 20.67
C VAL A 171 -13.07 -25.81 22.03
N TYR A 172 -12.34 -26.06 23.12
CA TYR A 172 -12.75 -25.66 24.47
C TYR A 172 -13.03 -24.16 24.62
N THR A 173 -12.17 -23.32 24.02
CA THR A 173 -12.34 -21.86 24.01
C THR A 173 -13.51 -21.44 23.13
N ALA A 174 -13.69 -22.09 21.97
CA ALA A 174 -14.81 -21.82 21.06
C ALA A 174 -16.17 -22.18 21.69
N LEU A 175 -16.22 -23.22 22.54
CA LEU A 175 -17.39 -23.57 23.35
C LEU A 175 -17.59 -22.65 24.56
N ASN A 176 -16.75 -21.63 24.75
CA ASN A 176 -16.79 -20.69 25.87
C ASN A 176 -16.76 -21.34 27.28
N LEU A 177 -16.15 -22.52 27.41
CA LEU A 177 -16.03 -23.26 28.69
C LEU A 177 -14.98 -22.68 29.64
N ASN A 178 -14.42 -21.51 29.33
CA ASN A 178 -13.37 -20.87 30.11
C ASN A 178 -13.92 -20.38 31.47
N LEU A 179 -13.45 -21.01 32.55
CA LEU A 179 -13.77 -20.55 33.90
C LEU A 179 -13.29 -19.11 34.11
N ARG A 180 -14.21 -18.20 34.46
CA ARG A 180 -13.89 -16.80 34.73
C ARG A 180 -12.87 -16.72 35.88
N ARG A 181 -11.68 -16.21 35.59
CA ARG A 181 -10.64 -15.97 36.61
C ARG A 181 -11.17 -14.90 37.57
N LYS A 182 -11.32 -15.22 38.86
CA LYS A 182 -11.61 -14.18 39.87
C LYS A 182 -10.46 -13.17 39.86
N SER A 183 -10.76 -11.88 39.68
CA SER A 183 -9.77 -10.82 39.88
C SER A 183 -9.26 -10.89 41.32
N LYS A 184 -7.95 -10.73 41.53
CA LYS A 184 -7.47 -10.43 42.88
C LYS A 184 -8.10 -9.09 43.26
N ASN A 185 -8.96 -9.06 44.27
CA ASN A 185 -9.41 -7.79 44.85
C ASN A 185 -8.14 -7.03 45.26
N ALA A 186 -7.85 -5.92 44.59
CA ALA A 186 -6.88 -4.98 45.09
C ALA A 186 -7.44 -4.47 46.42
N TYR A 187 -6.82 -4.86 47.54
CA TYR A 187 -7.09 -4.24 48.82
C TYR A 187 -6.77 -2.74 48.66
N GLN A 188 -7.80 -1.93 48.47
CA GLN A 188 -7.66 -0.49 48.56
C GLN A 188 -7.32 -0.22 50.03
N HIS A 189 -6.08 0.17 50.30
CA HIS A 189 -5.73 0.82 51.56
C HIS A 189 -6.58 2.09 51.64
N VAL A 190 -7.70 2.02 52.36
CA VAL A 190 -8.47 3.21 52.74
C VAL A 190 -7.61 3.94 53.77
N THR A 191 -6.85 4.93 53.33
CA THR A 191 -6.27 5.93 54.23
C THR A 191 -7.41 6.75 54.81
N LEU A 192 -7.82 6.41 56.03
CA LEU A 192 -8.67 7.27 56.86
C LEU A 192 -7.86 8.52 57.23
N SER A 193 -8.07 9.60 56.48
CA SER A 193 -7.65 10.94 56.88
C SER A 193 -8.53 11.40 58.05
N ARG A 194 -7.89 11.71 59.17
CA ARG A 194 -8.50 12.30 60.37
C ARG A 194 -8.29 13.80 60.36
#